data_AF-A0A171D881-F1
#
_entry.id   AF-A0A171D881-F1
#
_cell.length_a   1.000
_cell.length_b   1.000
_cell.length_c   1.000
_cell.angle_alpha   90.00
_cell.angle_beta   90.00
_cell.angle_gamma   90.00
#
_symmetry.space_group_name_H-M   'P 1'
#
loop_
_entity.id
_entity.type
_entity.pdbx_description
1 polymer ?
#
loop_
_entity_poly.entity_id
_entity_poly.type
_entity_poly.pdbx_seq_one_letter_code
_entity_poly.pdbx_strand_id
1 'polypeptide(L)'
;MHLVRELSDFAAANAAWLRVVRLPTYAPELNPAEGVWLLLRRAMADFVVTDLDGLVRIVKRRLKKIQFRPHLLDGCLTATGLSIDPW
;
A
#
# COMPACT_ATOMS: atom_id res chain seq x y z
N MET A 1 -7.13 14.58 0.15
CA MET A 1 -5.90 15.39 0.33
C MET A 1 -4.82 15.19 -0.76
N HIS A 2 -4.88 14.17 -1.63
CA HIS A 2 -3.81 13.92 -2.62
C HIS A 2 -3.79 14.80 -3.89
N LEU A 3 -4.70 15.78 -3.97
CA LEU A 3 -4.88 16.66 -5.15
C LEU A 3 -4.42 18.09 -4.89
N VAL A 4 -3.73 18.35 -3.78
CA VAL A 4 -3.21 19.68 -3.45
C VAL A 4 -2.03 20.05 -4.36
N ARG A 5 -1.81 21.36 -4.54
CA ARG A 5 -0.82 21.88 -5.49
C ARG A 5 0.59 21.46 -5.10
N GLU A 6 0.89 21.49 -3.81
CA GLU A 6 2.18 21.13 -3.24
C GLU A 6 2.60 19.70 -3.62
N LEU A 7 1.66 18.75 -3.64
CA LEU A 7 1.94 17.36 -4.07
C LEU A 7 2.14 17.25 -5.57
N SER A 8 1.43 18.08 -6.35
CA SER A 8 1.58 18.10 -7.82
C SER A 8 2.93 18.70 -8.23
N ASP A 9 3.35 19.77 -7.57
CA ASP A 9 4.65 20.42 -7.79
C ASP A 9 5.79 19.47 -7.39
N PHE A 10 5.66 18.76 -6.26
CA PHE A 10 6.61 17.72 -5.86
C PHE A 10 6.70 16.59 -6.90
N ALA A 11 5.57 16.12 -7.43
CA ALA A 11 5.57 15.08 -8.45
C ALA A 11 6.25 15.56 -9.75
N ALA A 12 5.99 16.80 -10.17
CA ALA A 12 6.61 17.40 -11.35
C ALA A 12 8.13 17.54 -11.18
N ALA A 13 8.59 18.01 -10.01
CA ALA A 13 10.02 18.15 -9.71
C ALA A 13 10.79 16.81 -9.70
N ASN A 14 10.08 15.69 -9.48
CA ASN A 14 10.67 14.35 -9.34
C ASN A 14 10.29 13.40 -10.50
N ALA A 15 9.81 13.93 -11.63
CA ALA A 15 9.30 13.13 -12.75
C ALA A 15 10.35 12.19 -13.38
N ALA A 16 11.65 12.40 -13.11
CA ALA A 16 12.73 11.52 -13.55
C ALA A 16 12.68 10.11 -12.93
N TRP A 17 12.10 9.96 -11.74
CA TRP A 17 12.04 8.67 -11.02
C TRP A 17 10.66 8.36 -10.41
N LEU A 18 9.73 9.32 -10.39
CA LEU A 18 8.39 9.16 -9.81
C LEU A 18 7.30 9.16 -10.89
N ARG A 19 6.60 8.03 -11.04
CA ARG A 19 5.39 7.90 -11.86
C ARG A 19 4.15 7.91 -10.97
N VAL A 20 3.23 8.84 -11.23
CA VAL A 20 1.95 8.94 -10.49
C VAL A 20 0.81 8.38 -11.35
N VAL A 21 0.12 7.37 -10.85
CA VAL A 21 -1.10 6.83 -11.45
C VAL A 21 -2.31 7.38 -10.70
N ARG A 22 -3.22 8.06 -11.41
CA ARG A 22 -4.46 8.58 -10.82
C ARG A 22 -5.53 7.50 -10.92
N LEU A 23 -6.08 7.11 -9.78
CA LEU A 23 -7.20 6.19 -9.71
C LEU A 23 -8.53 6.95 -9.84
N PRO A 24 -9.56 6.34 -10.45
CA PRO A 24 -10.92 6.87 -10.44
C PRO A 24 -11.44 7.07 -9.01
N THR A 25 -12.35 8.03 -8.84
CA THR A 25 -13.01 8.24 -7.54
C THR A 25 -13.87 7.02 -7.20
N TYR A 26 -13.88 6.61 -5.92
CA TYR A 26 -14.66 5.47 -5.41
C TYR A 26 -14.35 4.12 -6.06
N ALA A 27 -13.12 3.91 -6.54
CA ALA A 27 -12.66 2.63 -7.11
C ALA A 27 -11.61 1.94 -6.19
N PRO A 28 -11.96 1.51 -4.97
CA PRO A 28 -11.03 0.84 -4.07
C PRO A 28 -10.49 -0.48 -4.64
N GLU A 29 -11.24 -1.15 -5.50
CA GLU A 29 -10.83 -2.37 -6.22
C GLU A 29 -9.64 -2.15 -7.15
N LEU A 30 -9.34 -0.90 -7.52
CA LEU A 30 -8.17 -0.53 -8.33
C LEU A 30 -6.98 -0.06 -7.48
N ASN A 31 -7.12 -0.01 -6.15
CA ASN A 31 -6.07 0.40 -5.24
C ASN A 31 -5.32 -0.82 -4.67
N PRO A 32 -4.06 -1.09 -5.06
CA PRO A 32 -3.32 -2.27 -4.58
C PRO A 32 -3.05 -2.23 -3.07
N ALA A 33 -3.10 -1.05 -2.44
CA ALA A 33 -3.00 -0.93 -0.99
C ALA A 33 -4.18 -1.60 -0.27
N GLU A 34 -5.37 -1.71 -0.88
CA GLU A 34 -6.49 -2.47 -0.33
C GLU A 34 -6.17 -3.97 -0.26
N GLY A 35 -5.45 -4.51 -1.26
CA GLY A 35 -4.95 -5.88 -1.22
C GLY A 35 -4.01 -6.13 -0.03
N VAL A 36 -3.07 -5.22 0.18
CA VAL A 36 -2.15 -5.27 1.34
C VAL A 36 -2.93 -5.14 2.66
N TRP A 37 -3.94 -4.27 2.71
CA TRP A 37 -4.81 -4.12 3.87
C TRP A 37 -5.59 -5.41 4.18
N LEU A 38 -6.15 -6.09 3.17
CA LEU A 38 -6.82 -7.38 3.35
C LEU A 38 -5.88 -8.45 3.89
N LEU A 39 -4.63 -8.52 3.38
CA LEU A 39 -3.61 -9.44 3.89
C LEU A 39 -3.27 -9.13 5.36
N LEU A 40 -3.10 -7.86 5.70
CA LEU A 40 -2.82 -7.43 7.06
C LEU A 40 -3.98 -7.80 7.99
N ARG A 41 -5.22 -7.52 7.61
CA ARG A 41 -6.42 -7.83 8.40
C ARG A 41 -6.54 -9.33 8.67
N ARG A 42 -6.35 -10.16 7.63
CA ARG A 42 -6.34 -11.63 7.79
C ARG A 42 -5.24 -12.09 8.74
N ALA A 43 -4.04 -11.50 8.64
CA ALA A 43 -2.91 -11.87 9.49
C ALA A 43 -3.03 -11.38 10.95
N MET A 44 -4.02 -10.53 11.24
CA MET A 44 -4.31 -9.99 12.57
C MET A 44 -5.61 -10.55 13.18
N ALA A 45 -6.33 -11.43 12.48
CA ALA A 45 -7.66 -11.90 12.91
C ALA A 45 -7.68 -12.50 14.33
N ASP A 46 -6.60 -13.18 14.73
CA ASP A 46 -6.51 -13.87 16.02
C ASP A 46 -5.77 -13.07 17.11
N PHE A 47 -5.47 -11.79 16.87
CA PHE A 47 -4.70 -10.97 17.81
C PHE A 47 -5.59 -10.06 18.65
N VAL A 48 -5.53 -10.24 19.96
CA VAL A 48 -6.06 -9.30 20.95
C VAL A 48 -4.91 -8.42 21.43
N VAL A 49 -5.11 -7.11 21.40
CA VAL A 49 -4.16 -6.10 21.87
C VAL A 49 -4.75 -5.31 23.03
N THR A 50 -3.94 -5.04 24.04
CA THR A 50 -4.36 -4.37 25.28
C THR A 50 -4.13 -2.86 25.25
N ASP A 51 -3.25 -2.40 24.36
CA ASP A 51 -2.87 -0.99 24.22
C ASP A 51 -2.44 -0.66 22.79
N LEU A 52 -2.30 0.64 22.52
CA LEU A 52 -1.92 1.16 21.22
C LEU A 52 -0.50 0.74 20.80
N ASP A 53 0.44 0.67 21.74
CA ASP A 53 1.83 0.28 21.45
C ASP A 53 1.92 -1.19 21.00
N GLY A 54 1.10 -2.05 21.60
CA GLY A 54 0.88 -3.44 21.22
C GLY A 54 0.34 -3.54 19.80
N LEU A 55 -0.68 -2.75 19.46
CA LEU A 55 -1.23 -2.69 18.11
C LEU A 55 -0.17 -2.25 17.09
N VAL A 56 0.53 -1.15 17.35
CA VAL A 56 1.59 -0.63 16.46
C VAL A 56 2.67 -1.67 16.24
N ARG A 57 3.13 -2.34 17.31
CA ARG A 57 4.16 -3.39 17.24
C ARG A 57 3.72 -4.56 16.37
N ILE A 58 2.48 -5.03 16.52
CA ILE A 58 1.95 -6.16 15.74
C ILE A 58 1.78 -5.77 14.28
N VAL A 59 1.16 -4.61 14.00
CA VAL A 59 0.99 -4.11 12.63
C VAL A 59 2.34 -4.01 11.92
N LYS A 60 3.35 -3.38 12.54
CA LYS A 60 4.70 -3.29 11.98
C LYS A 60 5.30 -4.67 11.70
N ARG A 61 5.19 -5.61 12.65
CA ARG A 61 5.70 -6.98 12.49
C ARG A 61 5.02 -7.72 11.34
N ARG A 62 3.70 -7.56 11.18
CA ARG A 62 2.93 -8.21 10.11
C ARG A 62 3.22 -7.60 8.75
N LEU A 63 3.26 -6.28 8.65
CA LEU A 63 3.69 -5.59 7.43
C LEU A 63 5.11 -6.00 7.02
N LYS A 64 6.04 -6.13 7.98
CA LYS A 64 7.40 -6.61 7.69
C LYS A 64 7.41 -8.02 7.10
N LYS A 65 6.57 -8.93 7.61
CA LYS A 65 6.43 -10.29 7.05
C LYS A 65 5.85 -10.28 5.64
N ILE A 66 4.89 -9.39 5.35
CA ILE A 66 4.34 -9.21 3.99
C ILE A 66 5.44 -8.66 3.06
N GLN A 67 6.22 -7.67 3.53
CA GLN A 67 7.34 -7.11 2.76
C GLN A 67 8.39 -8.16 2.38
N PHE A 68 8.68 -9.12 3.25
CA PHE A 68 9.60 -10.23 2.96
C PHE A 68 9.02 -11.32 2.04
N ARG A 69 7.79 -11.14 1.53
CA ARG A 69 7.14 -12.05 0.57
C ARG A 69 6.73 -11.26 -0.67
N PRO A 70 7.67 -10.92 -1.58
CA PRO A 70 7.42 -10.05 -2.72
C PRO A 70 6.24 -10.48 -3.58
N HIS A 71 6.07 -11.79 -3.81
CA HIS A 71 4.94 -12.35 -4.55
C HIS A 71 3.55 -11.95 -4.02
N LEU A 72 3.42 -11.63 -2.73
CA LEU A 72 2.16 -11.12 -2.16
C LEU A 72 1.89 -9.68 -2.59
N LEU A 73 2.95 -8.86 -2.67
CA LEU A 73 2.87 -7.48 -3.16
C LEU A 73 2.62 -7.46 -4.66
N ASP A 74 3.33 -8.31 -5.40
CA ASP A 74 3.13 -8.49 -6.85
C ASP A 74 1.69 -8.91 -7.15
N GLY A 75 1.15 -9.87 -6.40
CA GLY A 75 -0.25 -10.28 -6.51
C GLY A 75 -1.25 -9.15 -6.25
N CYS A 76 -0.97 -8.26 -5.29
CA CYS A 76 -1.81 -7.08 -5.03
C CYS A 76 -1.78 -6.08 -6.21
N LEU A 77 -0.61 -5.88 -6.82
CA LEU A 77 -0.45 -5.03 -8.01
C LEU A 77 -1.16 -5.63 -9.23
N THR A 78 -0.89 -6.90 -9.52
CA THR A 78 -1.48 -7.63 -10.66
C THR A 78 -3.01 -7.66 -10.59
N ALA A 79 -3.59 -7.85 -9.40
CA ALA A 79 -5.05 -7.83 -9.21
C ALA A 79 -5.70 -6.51 -9.62
N THR A 80 -4.94 -5.40 -9.62
CA THR A 80 -5.39 -4.06 -10.02
C THR A 80 -4.96 -3.66 -11.44
N GLY A 81 -4.32 -4.57 -12.18
CA GLY A 81 -3.74 -4.28 -13.49
C GLY A 81 -2.52 -3.36 -13.46
N LEU A 82 -1.91 -3.16 -12.29
CA LEU A 82 -0.69 -2.36 -12.12
C LEU A 82 0.55 -3.25 -12.08
N SER A 83 1.68 -2.70 -12.51
CA SER A 83 3.00 -3.33 -12.44
C SER A 83 4.05 -2.31 -12.04
N ILE A 84 5.15 -2.78 -11.44
CA ILE A 84 6.36 -1.97 -11.28
C ILE A 84 7.24 -2.29 -12.47
N ASP A 85 7.47 -1.29 -13.33
CA ASP A 85 8.37 -1.44 -14.46
C ASP A 85 9.80 -1.62 -13.94
N PRO A 86 10.59 -2.60 -14.46
CA PRO A 86 12.01 -2.68 -14.16
C PRO A 86 12.70 -1.41 -14.66
N TRP A 87 13.56 -0.83 -13.83
CA TRP A 87 14.44 0.29 -14.18
C TRP A 87 15.59 -0.15 -15.09
#